data_AF-A0A8C3JK25-F1
#
_entry.id   AF-A0A8C3JK25-F1
#
_cell.length_a   1.000
_cell.length_b   1.000
_cell.length_c   1.000
_cell.angle_alpha   90.00
_cell.angle_beta   90.00
_cell.angle_gamma   90.00
#
_symmetry.space_group_name_H-M   'P 1'
#
loop_
_entity.id
_entity.type
_entity.pdbx_description
1 polymer ?
#
loop_
_entity_poly.entity_id
_entity_poly.type
_entity_poly.pdbx_seq_one_letter_code
_entity_poly.pdbx_strand_id
1 'polypeptide(L)'
;MPISVSLQAKDSDDDDEVTVSVDRDRFMDEFFEQVEEIRGFIDKISENVEEVKRKHSAILASPNPDEKTKEELEELMSDIKKTANKVRSKLKSIEQSIEQEEGLNRSSADLRIRKTQHSTLSRKFVEVMSEYNATQTDYRERCKGRIQRQLEISE
;
A
#
# COMPACT_ATOMS: atom_id res chain seq x y z
N MET A 1 -71.15 -26.18 -12.23
CA MET A 1 -70.15 -27.24 -11.97
C MET A 1 -69.84 -27.95 -13.29
N PRO A 2 -68.62 -28.46 -13.55
CA PRO A 2 -67.59 -28.77 -12.56
C PRO A 2 -66.22 -28.12 -12.79
N ILE A 3 -65.48 -28.13 -11.67
CA ILE A 3 -64.06 -27.90 -11.48
C ILE A 3 -63.32 -29.14 -11.96
N SER A 4 -62.19 -28.97 -12.65
CA SER A 4 -61.15 -29.99 -12.78
C SER A 4 -59.78 -29.36 -12.56
N VAL A 5 -59.25 -29.57 -11.37
CA VAL A 5 -57.83 -29.40 -11.00
C VAL A 5 -57.07 -30.58 -11.57
N SER A 6 -55.92 -30.32 -12.20
CA SER A 6 -54.81 -31.29 -12.26
C SER A 6 -53.50 -30.56 -12.04
N LEU A 7 -52.92 -30.88 -10.88
CA LEU A 7 -51.59 -30.55 -10.41
C LEU A 7 -50.56 -31.33 -11.25
N GLN A 8 -49.53 -30.66 -11.76
CA GLN A 8 -48.26 -31.31 -12.06
C GLN A 8 -47.13 -30.35 -11.72
N ALA A 9 -46.62 -30.52 -10.49
CA ALA A 9 -45.32 -30.03 -10.10
C ALA A 9 -44.26 -30.72 -10.97
N LYS A 10 -43.45 -29.93 -11.67
CA LYS A 10 -42.14 -30.37 -12.13
C LYS A 10 -41.12 -29.57 -11.35
N ASP A 11 -40.73 -30.19 -10.25
CA ASP A 11 -39.47 -29.95 -9.57
C ASP A 11 -38.34 -30.23 -10.57
N SER A 12 -37.42 -29.30 -10.71
CA SER A 12 -36.19 -29.44 -11.50
C SER A 12 -35.14 -28.59 -10.83
N ASP A 13 -34.87 -28.94 -9.57
CA ASP A 13 -33.65 -28.59 -8.86
C ASP A 13 -32.47 -29.42 -9.40
N ASP A 14 -31.30 -28.79 -9.30
CA ASP A 14 -29.94 -29.32 -9.43
C ASP A 14 -29.47 -29.80 -10.80
N ASP A 15 -28.76 -28.88 -11.49
CA ASP A 15 -27.36 -29.14 -11.83
C ASP A 15 -26.64 -27.80 -12.02
N ASP A 16 -26.52 -27.03 -10.92
CA ASP A 16 -25.49 -25.99 -10.83
C ASP A 16 -24.21 -26.74 -10.44
N GLU A 17 -23.46 -27.15 -11.47
CA GLU A 17 -22.21 -27.92 -11.35
C GLU A 17 -21.20 -27.12 -10.50
N VAL A 18 -21.18 -27.39 -9.19
CA VAL A 18 -20.29 -26.76 -8.21
C VAL A 18 -18.88 -27.35 -8.30
N THR A 19 -18.18 -27.10 -9.41
CA THR A 19 -16.79 -27.55 -9.61
C THR A 19 -15.75 -26.40 -9.56
N VAL A 20 -16.13 -25.19 -9.14
CA VAL A 20 -15.27 -23.98 -9.18
C VAL A 20 -15.04 -23.28 -7.82
N SER A 21 -15.29 -23.95 -6.68
CA SER A 21 -15.16 -23.31 -5.35
C SER A 21 -13.72 -23.34 -4.81
N VAL A 22 -13.06 -24.50 -4.79
CA VAL A 22 -11.80 -24.69 -4.05
C VAL A 22 -10.62 -23.88 -4.63
N ASP A 23 -10.47 -23.85 -5.96
CA ASP A 23 -9.37 -23.10 -6.60
C ASP A 23 -9.57 -21.58 -6.55
N ARG A 24 -10.83 -21.13 -6.52
CA ARG A 24 -11.17 -19.71 -6.40
C ARG A 24 -10.94 -19.19 -4.98
N ASP A 25 -11.33 -19.97 -3.98
CA ASP A 25 -11.10 -19.64 -2.57
C ASP A 25 -9.61 -19.51 -2.27
N ARG A 26 -8.80 -20.46 -2.75
CA ARG A 26 -7.34 -20.41 -2.59
C ARG A 26 -6.71 -19.18 -3.25
N PHE A 27 -7.17 -18.79 -4.43
CA PHE A 27 -6.67 -17.59 -5.11
C PHE A 27 -6.97 -16.31 -4.30
N MET A 28 -8.17 -16.22 -3.72
CA MET A 28 -8.54 -15.08 -2.89
C MET A 28 -7.79 -15.06 -1.56
N ASP A 29 -7.51 -16.21 -0.96
CA ASP A 29 -6.66 -16.30 0.24
C ASP A 29 -5.25 -15.77 -0.05
N GLU A 30 -4.61 -16.22 -1.12
CA GLU A 30 -3.29 -15.71 -1.56
C GLU A 30 -3.33 -14.19 -1.84
N PHE A 31 -4.43 -13.70 -2.41
CA PHE A 31 -4.64 -12.26 -2.60
C PHE A 31 -4.73 -11.49 -1.26
N PHE A 32 -5.47 -12.02 -0.28
CA PHE A 32 -5.57 -11.37 1.04
C PHE A 32 -4.23 -11.37 1.79
N GLU A 33 -3.45 -12.44 1.68
CA GLU A 33 -2.09 -12.47 2.22
C GLU A 33 -1.21 -11.38 1.58
N GLN A 34 -1.28 -11.21 0.26
CA GLN A 34 -0.57 -10.13 -0.43
C GLN A 34 -1.04 -8.74 0.02
N VAL A 35 -2.34 -8.56 0.25
CA VAL A 35 -2.91 -7.29 0.76
C VAL A 35 -2.34 -6.97 2.15
N GLU A 36 -2.33 -7.93 3.07
CA GLU A 36 -1.79 -7.74 4.42
C GLU A 36 -0.28 -7.49 4.41
N GLU A 37 0.47 -8.17 3.55
CA GLU A 37 1.90 -7.90 3.39
C GLU A 37 2.16 -6.47 2.89
N ILE A 38 1.39 -5.99 1.90
CA ILE A 38 1.50 -4.61 1.41
C ILE A 38 1.14 -3.62 2.52
N ARG A 39 0.09 -3.88 3.31
CA ARG A 39 -0.29 -3.03 4.46
C ARG A 39 0.86 -2.94 5.46
N GLY A 40 1.44 -4.07 5.84
CA GLY A 40 2.58 -4.12 6.75
C GLY A 40 3.79 -3.35 6.21
N PHE A 41 4.07 -3.42 4.91
CA PHE A 41 5.14 -2.60 4.32
C PHE A 41 4.83 -1.09 4.31
N ILE A 42 3.59 -0.69 4.05
CA ILE A 42 3.18 0.72 4.12
C ILE A 42 3.33 1.25 5.55
N ASP A 43 2.87 0.48 6.54
CA ASP A 43 2.99 0.84 7.96
C ASP A 43 4.47 0.94 8.37
N LYS A 44 5.31 0.01 7.90
CA LYS A 44 6.75 0.06 8.14
C LYS A 44 7.41 1.31 7.53
N ILE A 45 6.99 1.73 6.34
CA ILE A 45 7.46 2.98 5.75
C ILE A 45 7.05 4.16 6.63
N SER A 46 5.79 4.20 7.07
CA SER A 46 5.29 5.28 7.93
C SER A 46 6.07 5.39 9.24
N GLU A 47 6.34 4.28 9.91
CA GLU A 47 7.20 4.24 11.11
C GLU A 47 8.60 4.79 10.84
N ASN A 48 9.22 4.36 9.74
CA ASN A 48 10.56 4.83 9.39
C ASN A 48 10.56 6.34 9.04
N VAL A 49 9.48 6.87 8.45
CA VAL A 49 9.32 8.31 8.18
C VAL A 49 9.30 9.12 9.48
N GLU A 50 8.57 8.64 10.49
CA GLU A 50 8.57 9.28 11.81
C GLU A 50 9.96 9.28 12.45
N GLU A 51 10.69 8.17 12.34
CA GLU A 51 12.04 8.10 12.90
C GLU A 51 13.02 9.02 12.15
N VAL A 52 12.87 9.14 10.82
CA VAL A 52 13.59 10.14 10.02
C VAL A 52 13.33 11.56 10.52
N LYS A 53 12.07 11.94 10.82
CA LYS A 53 11.74 13.27 11.39
C LYS A 53 12.44 13.49 12.73
N ARG A 54 12.50 12.48 13.59
CA ARG A 54 13.19 12.51 14.89
C ARG A 54 14.69 12.74 14.72
N LYS A 55 15.33 11.98 13.82
CA LYS A 55 16.78 12.08 13.54
C LYS A 55 17.14 13.43 12.92
N HIS A 56 16.36 13.88 11.93
CA HIS A 56 16.49 15.23 11.35
C HIS A 56 16.43 16.33 12.41
N SER A 57 15.48 16.23 13.34
CA SER A 57 15.33 17.19 14.44
C SER A 57 16.54 17.17 15.39
N ALA A 58 17.06 15.98 15.75
CA ALA A 58 18.23 15.84 16.59
C ALA A 58 19.49 16.44 15.94
N ILE A 59 19.69 16.22 14.63
CA ILE A 59 20.80 16.80 13.87
C ILE A 59 20.70 18.33 13.80
N LEU A 60 19.47 18.86 13.66
CA LEU A 60 19.25 20.30 13.63
C LEU A 60 19.46 20.97 15.00
N ALA A 61 19.15 20.27 16.10
CA ALA A 61 19.29 20.77 17.46
C ALA A 61 20.75 20.75 17.97
N SER A 62 21.60 19.88 17.42
CA SER A 62 23.01 19.81 17.83
C SER A 62 23.89 20.74 16.98
N PRO A 63 24.82 21.50 17.59
CA PRO A 63 25.87 22.22 16.85
C PRO A 63 26.89 21.27 16.23
N ASN A 64 27.14 20.11 16.86
CA ASN A 64 28.01 19.05 16.36
C ASN A 64 27.21 17.73 16.34
N PRO A 65 26.45 17.45 15.27
CA PRO A 65 25.68 16.22 15.17
C PRO A 65 26.60 14.99 15.15
N ASP A 66 26.25 14.00 15.96
CA ASP A 66 26.98 12.74 16.08
C ASP A 66 26.91 11.92 14.78
N GLU A 67 28.03 11.33 14.38
CA GLU A 67 28.13 10.62 13.09
C GLU A 67 27.24 9.38 13.03
N LYS A 68 27.07 8.68 14.15
CA LYS A 68 26.16 7.53 14.26
C LYS A 68 24.72 7.93 13.94
N THR A 69 24.30 9.14 14.35
CA THR A 69 22.95 9.64 14.06
C THR A 69 22.74 9.87 12.56
N LYS A 70 23.79 10.26 11.83
CA LYS A 70 23.74 10.40 10.37
C LYS A 70 23.71 9.05 9.67
N GLU A 71 24.54 8.10 10.11
CA GLU A 71 24.55 6.73 9.58
C GLU A 71 23.18 6.05 9.75
N GLU A 72 22.58 6.14 10.94
CA GLU A 72 21.23 5.61 11.20
C GLU A 72 20.15 6.29 10.34
N LEU A 73 20.29 7.59 10.05
CA LEU A 73 19.40 8.31 9.15
C LEU A 73 19.53 7.81 7.70
N GLU A 74 20.75 7.59 7.22
CA GLU A 74 21.00 7.06 5.87
C GLU A 74 20.44 5.63 5.71
N GLU A 75 20.59 4.80 6.75
CA GLU A 75 20.00 3.46 6.78
C GLU A 75 18.47 3.52 6.68
N LEU A 76 17.82 4.36 7.50
CA LEU A 76 16.37 4.56 7.45
C LEU A 76 15.89 5.02 6.06
N MET A 77 16.61 5.95 5.42
CA MET A 77 16.29 6.41 4.06
C MET A 77 16.44 5.29 3.03
N SER A 78 17.48 4.46 3.15
CA SER A 78 17.72 3.29 2.31
C SER A 78 16.57 2.28 2.45
N ASP A 79 16.14 2.02 3.68
CA ASP A 79 15.10 1.05 3.98
C ASP A 79 13.70 1.52 3.56
N ILE A 80 13.39 2.81 3.71
CA ILE A 80 12.21 3.43 3.12
C ILE A 80 12.19 3.19 1.61
N LYS A 81 13.30 3.47 0.92
CA LYS A 81 13.40 3.32 -0.54
C LYS A 81 13.23 1.86 -0.97
N LYS A 82 13.88 0.91 -0.28
CA LYS A 82 13.75 -0.52 -0.57
C LYS A 82 12.32 -1.00 -0.36
N THR A 83 11.70 -0.65 0.76
CA THR A 83 10.34 -1.08 1.11
C THR A 83 9.31 -0.46 0.18
N ALA A 84 9.45 0.81 -0.17
CA ALA A 84 8.59 1.48 -1.15
C ALA A 84 8.63 0.82 -2.54
N ASN A 85 9.81 0.36 -2.98
CA ASN A 85 9.91 -0.40 -4.23
C ASN A 85 9.21 -1.76 -4.16
N LYS A 86 9.25 -2.45 -3.00
CA LYS A 86 8.49 -3.69 -2.80
C LYS A 86 6.99 -3.46 -2.90
N VAL A 87 6.47 -2.43 -2.21
CA VAL A 87 5.05 -2.03 -2.28
C VAL A 87 4.64 -1.73 -3.71
N ARG A 88 5.43 -0.90 -4.41
CA ARG A 88 5.16 -0.52 -5.81
C ARG A 88 5.08 -1.74 -6.74
N SER A 89 6.02 -2.67 -6.62
CA SER A 89 6.05 -3.88 -7.45
C SER A 89 4.84 -4.78 -7.19
N LYS A 90 4.44 -4.95 -5.92
CA LYS A 90 3.27 -5.77 -5.56
C LYS A 90 1.96 -5.12 -6.00
N LEU A 91 1.78 -3.81 -5.79
CA LEU A 91 0.61 -3.07 -6.30
C LEU A 91 0.49 -3.18 -7.82
N LYS A 92 1.61 -3.04 -8.54
CA LYS A 92 1.64 -3.21 -10.00
C LYS A 92 1.24 -4.62 -10.43
N SER A 93 1.68 -5.64 -9.70
CA SER A 93 1.29 -7.04 -9.98
C SER A 93 -0.22 -7.26 -9.80
N ILE A 94 -0.81 -6.68 -8.74
CA ILE A 94 -2.26 -6.74 -8.49
C ILE A 94 -3.02 -6.03 -9.61
N GLU A 95 -2.59 -4.83 -10.01
CA GLU A 95 -3.22 -4.08 -11.10
C GLU A 95 -3.20 -4.87 -12.41
N GLN A 96 -2.06 -5.46 -12.78
CA GLN A 96 -1.95 -6.29 -13.98
C GLN A 96 -2.87 -7.51 -13.94
N SER A 97 -3.05 -8.13 -12.78
CA SER A 97 -3.99 -9.25 -12.60
C SER A 97 -5.45 -8.80 -12.77
N ILE A 98 -5.80 -7.61 -12.29
CA ILE A 98 -7.13 -7.00 -12.47
C ILE A 98 -7.39 -6.69 -13.95
N GLU A 99 -6.46 -6.02 -14.63
CA GLU A 99 -6.58 -5.64 -16.05
C GLU A 99 -6.78 -6.87 -16.96
N GLN A 100 -6.08 -7.97 -16.68
CA GLN A 100 -6.21 -9.22 -17.43
C GLN A 100 -7.61 -9.83 -17.31
N GLU A 101 -8.22 -9.80 -16.12
CA GLU A 101 -9.55 -10.37 -15.90
C GLU A 101 -10.66 -9.47 -16.48
N GLU A 102 -10.47 -8.15 -16.44
CA GLU A 102 -11.38 -7.20 -17.10
C GLU A 102 -11.41 -7.37 -18.61
N GLY A 103 -10.27 -7.66 -19.24
CA GLY A 103 -10.18 -7.94 -20.68
C GLY A 103 -11.03 -9.14 -21.13
N LEU A 104 -11.40 -10.03 -20.21
CA LEU A 104 -12.27 -11.18 -20.47
C LEU A 104 -13.77 -10.87 -20.27
N ASN A 105 -14.13 -9.61 -19.96
CA ASN A 105 -15.50 -9.17 -19.61
C ASN A 105 -16.15 -9.97 -18.47
N ARG A 106 -15.34 -10.53 -17.56
CA ARG A 106 -15.81 -11.30 -16.41
C ARG A 106 -15.95 -10.38 -15.20
N SER A 107 -17.13 -9.82 -14.99
CA SER A 107 -17.43 -9.08 -13.77
C SER A 107 -17.79 -10.03 -12.63
N SER A 108 -16.95 -10.11 -11.60
CA SER A 108 -17.13 -10.98 -10.43
C SER A 108 -17.10 -10.17 -9.13
N ALA A 109 -17.64 -10.74 -8.05
CA ALA A 109 -17.52 -10.14 -6.72
C ALA A 109 -16.05 -10.00 -6.32
N ASP A 110 -15.24 -11.01 -6.60
CA ASP A 110 -13.80 -11.06 -6.32
C ASP A 110 -13.02 -9.98 -7.07
N LEU A 111 -13.36 -9.73 -8.33
CA LEU A 111 -12.79 -8.62 -9.11
C LEU A 111 -13.08 -7.27 -8.45
N ARG A 112 -14.32 -7.05 -7.97
CA ARG A 112 -14.67 -5.81 -7.26
C ARG A 112 -13.88 -5.66 -5.96
N ILE A 113 -13.75 -6.74 -5.18
CA ILE A 113 -12.97 -6.76 -3.94
C ILE A 113 -11.52 -6.38 -4.23
N ARG A 114 -10.88 -7.00 -5.21
CA ARG A 114 -9.49 -6.73 -5.59
C ARG A 114 -9.30 -5.28 -6.04
N LYS A 115 -10.19 -4.74 -6.87
CA LYS A 115 -10.16 -3.32 -7.29
C LYS A 115 -10.25 -2.36 -6.10
N THR A 116 -11.16 -2.62 -5.17
CA THR A 116 -11.30 -1.79 -3.96
C THR A 116 -10.05 -1.84 -3.10
N GLN A 117 -9.51 -3.03 -2.83
CA GLN A 117 -8.28 -3.17 -2.04
C GLN A 117 -7.08 -2.50 -2.72
N HIS A 118 -6.89 -2.72 -4.01
CA HIS A 118 -5.81 -2.08 -4.78
C HIS A 118 -5.89 -0.54 -4.68
N SER A 119 -7.09 0.03 -4.86
CA SER A 119 -7.31 1.47 -4.75
C SER A 119 -7.00 2.01 -3.35
N THR A 120 -7.47 1.33 -2.30
CA THR A 120 -7.22 1.71 -0.91
C THR A 120 -5.72 1.68 -0.57
N LEU A 121 -5.03 0.59 -0.91
CA LEU A 121 -3.59 0.45 -0.65
C LEU A 121 -2.78 1.48 -1.43
N SER A 122 -3.12 1.70 -2.70
CA SER A 122 -2.45 2.69 -3.55
C SER A 122 -2.56 4.10 -2.97
N ARG A 123 -3.76 4.48 -2.48
CA ARG A 123 -3.98 5.76 -1.83
C ARG A 123 -3.13 5.91 -0.57
N LYS A 124 -3.18 4.93 0.33
CA LYS A 124 -2.39 4.94 1.58
C LYS A 124 -0.89 5.02 1.30
N PHE A 125 -0.40 4.28 0.30
CA PHE A 125 1.00 4.34 -0.11
C PHE A 125 1.40 5.73 -0.61
N VAL A 126 0.59 6.36 -1.45
CA VAL A 126 0.84 7.73 -1.95
C VAL A 126 0.86 8.75 -0.82
N GLU A 127 -0.04 8.63 0.15
CA GLU A 127 -0.11 9.52 1.32
C GLU A 127 1.20 9.45 2.14
N VAL A 128 1.62 8.25 2.53
CA VAL A 128 2.87 8.04 3.29
C VAL A 128 4.10 8.51 2.51
N MET A 129 4.17 8.23 1.20
CA MET A 129 5.30 8.70 0.39
C MET A 129 5.31 10.22 0.19
N SER A 130 4.15 10.86 0.15
CA SER A 130 4.05 12.32 0.08
C SER A 130 4.55 12.97 1.37
N GLU A 131 4.20 12.39 2.52
CA GLU A 131 4.70 12.82 3.82
C GLU A 131 6.21 12.66 3.96
N TYR A 132 6.76 11.55 3.48
CA TYR A 132 8.21 11.36 3.42
C TYR A 132 8.90 12.45 2.57
N ASN A 133 8.37 12.74 1.39
CA ASN A 133 8.93 13.76 0.50
C ASN A 133 8.84 15.17 1.09
N ALA A 134 7.75 15.48 1.79
CA ALA A 134 7.59 16.73 2.53
C ALA A 134 8.63 16.85 3.65
N THR A 135 8.81 15.79 4.44
CA THR A 135 9.82 15.71 5.51
C THR A 135 11.24 15.96 4.99
N GLN A 136 11.60 15.34 3.86
CA GLN A 136 12.90 15.55 3.21
C GLN A 136 13.11 16.98 2.70
N THR A 137 12.02 17.63 2.26
CA THR A 137 12.07 19.01 1.76
C THR A 137 12.23 20.01 2.90
N ASP A 138 11.42 19.89 3.96
CA ASP A 138 11.53 20.73 5.17
C ASP A 138 12.93 20.63 5.80
N TYR A 139 13.49 19.42 5.91
CA TYR A 139 14.85 19.25 6.43
C TYR A 139 15.90 20.00 5.60
N ARG A 140 15.85 19.89 4.26
CA ARG A 140 16.79 20.59 3.36
C ARG A 140 16.67 22.11 3.49
N GLU A 141 15.45 22.62 3.59
CA GLU A 141 15.20 24.06 3.79
C GLU A 141 15.78 24.55 5.12
N ARG A 142 15.57 23.80 6.21
CA ARG A 142 16.12 24.14 7.53
C ARG A 142 17.65 24.10 7.56
N CYS A 143 18.26 23.09 6.93
CA CYS A 143 19.72 23.02 6.78
C CYS A 143 20.26 24.25 6.04
N LYS A 144 19.65 24.64 4.92
CA LYS A 144 20.04 25.84 4.16
C LYS A 144 19.94 27.11 5.01
N GLY A 145 18.86 27.27 5.77
CA GLY A 145 18.67 28.42 6.66
C GLY A 145 19.71 28.52 7.79
N ARG A 146 20.19 27.39 8.33
CA ARG A 146 21.27 27.38 9.32
C ARG A 146 22.60 27.87 8.74
N ILE A 147 22.96 27.40 7.54
CA ILE A 147 24.22 27.77 6.87
C ILE A 147 24.22 29.26 6.55
N GLN A 148 23.11 29.78 6.01
CA GLN A 148 22.98 31.20 5.68
C GLN A 148 23.21 32.10 6.91
N ARG A 149 22.60 31.76 8.05
CA ARG A 149 22.80 32.52 9.31
C ARG A 149 24.22 32.41 9.86
N GLN A 150 24.90 31.28 9.70
CA GLN A 150 26.29 31.14 10.14
C GLN A 150 27.24 32.02 9.32
N LEU A 151 26.96 32.20 8.02
CA LEU A 151 27.73 33.10 7.16
C LEU A 151 27.51 34.57 7.55
N GLU A 152 26.28 34.97 7.84
CA GLU A 152 25.92 36.35 8.23
C GLU A 152 26.48 36.78 9.60
N ILE A 153 26.80 35.84 10.49
CA ILE A 153 27.39 36.14 11.82
C ILE A 153 28.94 36.19 11.77
N SER A 154 29.54 35.68 10.69
CA SER A 154 31.00 35.65 10.52
C SER A 154 31.56 36.86 9.75
N GLU A 155 30.70 37.70 9.17
CA GLU A 155 31.02 39.04 8.64
C GLU A 155 30.84 40.13 9.71
#